data_AF-A0A965CQD3-F1
#
_entry.id   AF-A0A965CQD3-F1
#
_cell.length_a   1.000
_cell.length_b   1.000
_cell.length_c   1.000
_cell.angle_alpha   90.00
_cell.angle_beta   90.00
_cell.angle_gamma   90.00
#
_symmetry.space_group_name_H-M   'P 1'
#
loop_
_entity.id
_entity.type
_entity.pdbx_description
1 polymer ?
#
loop_
_entity_poly.entity_id
_entity_poly.type
_entity_poly.pdbx_seq_one_letter_code
_entity_poly.pdbx_strand_id
1 'polypeptide(L)'
;VQMIWLMLQGKLPSVEEARLLEAALVASVDHGPQAPAIAAARMTVSCGNSLNHAMASAVNMLGDVHGGAGEQCLEMIQKVQELLDQGGRLEESVSEEIANHRQTKGKYIPGFGHRFHKPEDPRAPRLMKLVSDAEGEKIVNGNFMRIGLEIQRQLSQGKSTGIAMNIDGATAVIFGELGFAPPLARGLFCLSRSVGILAHAWEQKNQGGRNKGPTPPEFLWNYSGKNPLEEG
;
A
#
# COMPACT_ATOMS: atom_id res chain seq x y z
N VAL A 1 -8.22 16.08 -6.30
CA VAL A 1 -7.31 15.18 -7.07
C VAL A 1 -6.69 15.81 -8.32
N GLN A 2 -7.38 16.68 -9.06
CA GLN A 2 -6.83 17.29 -10.30
C GLN A 2 -5.52 18.06 -10.09
N MET A 3 -5.40 18.84 -9.01
CA MET A 3 -4.15 19.54 -8.69
C MET A 3 -3.00 18.57 -8.35
N ILE A 4 -3.30 17.47 -7.65
CA ILE A 4 -2.31 16.41 -7.37
C ILE A 4 -1.80 15.83 -8.69
N TRP A 5 -2.72 15.52 -9.61
CA TRP A 5 -2.36 15.03 -10.94
C TRP A 5 -1.50 16.04 -11.69
N LEU A 6 -1.91 17.32 -11.76
CA LEU A 6 -1.14 18.37 -12.44
C LEU A 6 0.30 18.45 -11.94
N MET A 7 0.50 18.40 -10.62
CA MET A 7 1.83 18.48 -10.01
C MET A 7 2.70 17.25 -10.30
N LEU A 8 2.10 16.08 -10.50
CA LEU A 8 2.82 14.81 -10.71
C LEU A 8 3.00 14.44 -12.19
N GLN A 9 2.11 14.91 -13.07
CA GLN A 9 2.06 14.55 -14.50
C GLN A 9 2.28 15.75 -15.44
N GLY A 10 2.29 16.98 -14.91
CA GLY A 10 2.50 18.21 -15.70
C GLY A 10 1.33 18.61 -16.61
N LYS A 11 0.20 17.91 -16.54
CA LYS A 11 -1.03 18.18 -17.32
C LYS A 11 -2.27 17.96 -16.47
N LEU A 12 -3.42 18.51 -16.88
CA LEU A 12 -4.69 18.21 -16.22
C LEU A 12 -5.22 16.83 -16.67
N PRO A 13 -5.86 16.06 -15.77
CA PRO A 13 -6.56 14.83 -16.15
C PRO A 13 -7.91 15.13 -16.80
N SER A 14 -8.45 14.14 -17.53
CA SER A 14 -9.88 14.07 -17.82
C SER A 14 -10.71 13.91 -16.54
N VAL A 15 -12.02 14.04 -16.66
CA VAL A 15 -12.93 13.84 -15.51
C VAL A 15 -12.88 12.38 -15.04
N GLU A 16 -12.75 11.45 -15.98
CA GLU A 16 -12.73 10.01 -15.77
C GLU A 16 -11.41 9.56 -15.13
N GLU A 17 -10.27 10.07 -15.63
CA GLU A 17 -8.94 9.88 -15.03
C GLU A 17 -8.92 10.39 -13.58
N ALA A 18 -9.48 11.58 -13.34
CA ALA A 18 -9.57 12.16 -12.01
C ALA A 18 -10.41 11.30 -11.05
N ARG A 19 -11.54 10.74 -11.52
CA ARG A 19 -12.38 9.85 -10.72
C ARG A 19 -11.68 8.55 -10.35
N LEU A 20 -10.91 7.95 -11.27
CA LEU A 20 -10.10 6.76 -10.97
C LEU A 20 -9.04 7.05 -9.92
N LEU A 21 -8.29 8.15 -10.08
CA LEU A 21 -7.29 8.57 -9.09
C LEU A 21 -7.94 8.81 -7.72
N GLU A 22 -9.09 9.48 -7.68
CA GLU A 22 -9.84 9.71 -6.45
C GLU A 22 -10.28 8.42 -5.77
N ALA A 23 -10.81 7.45 -6.52
CA ALA A 23 -11.21 6.17 -5.97
C ALA A 23 -10.02 5.43 -5.32
N ALA A 24 -8.86 5.41 -5.97
CA ALA A 24 -7.64 4.80 -5.44
C ALA A 24 -7.15 5.48 -4.15
N LEU A 25 -7.16 6.82 -4.13
CA LEU A 25 -6.77 7.59 -2.95
C LEU A 25 -7.77 7.38 -1.81
N VAL A 26 -9.07 7.52 -2.04
CA VAL A 26 -10.09 7.36 -0.98
C VAL A 26 -10.06 5.96 -0.36
N ALA A 27 -9.88 4.91 -1.18
CA ALA A 27 -9.84 3.54 -0.68
C ALA A 27 -8.62 3.21 0.21
N SER A 28 -7.60 4.07 0.20
CA SER A 28 -6.34 3.91 0.93
C SER A 28 -6.20 4.84 2.15
N VAL A 29 -7.22 5.65 2.44
CA VAL A 29 -7.20 6.72 3.45
C VAL A 29 -6.89 6.18 4.85
N ASP A 30 -7.56 5.10 5.25
CA ASP A 30 -7.40 4.54 6.58
C ASP A 30 -7.53 3.02 6.57
N HIS A 31 -6.90 2.39 7.56
CA HIS A 31 -7.05 0.96 7.83
C HIS A 31 -7.01 0.67 9.34
N GLY A 32 -7.53 1.61 10.13
CA GLY A 32 -7.65 1.50 11.58
C GLY A 32 -6.34 1.73 12.35
N PRO A 33 -6.45 1.90 13.68
CA PRO A 33 -5.36 2.32 14.54
C PRO A 33 -4.23 1.28 14.71
N GLN A 34 -4.46 0.03 14.30
CA GLN A 34 -3.48 -1.05 14.34
C GLN A 34 -2.40 -0.92 13.25
N ALA A 35 -2.60 -0.07 12.25
CA ALA A 35 -1.56 0.17 11.25
C ALA A 35 -0.34 0.85 11.92
N PRO A 36 0.90 0.35 11.72
CA PRO A 36 2.08 0.89 12.38
C PRO A 36 2.23 2.41 12.28
N ALA A 37 2.04 2.99 11.09
CA ALA A 37 2.10 4.45 10.92
C ALA A 37 1.08 5.21 11.79
N ILE A 38 -0.14 4.68 11.94
CA ILE A 38 -1.18 5.30 12.76
C ILE A 38 -0.86 5.12 14.25
N ALA A 39 -0.39 3.94 14.65
CA ALA A 39 0.06 3.70 16.02
C ALA A 39 1.17 4.68 16.43
N ALA A 40 2.14 4.93 15.54
CA ALA A 40 3.18 5.93 15.77
C ALA A 40 2.61 7.36 15.84
N ALA A 41 1.69 7.74 14.97
CA ALA A 41 1.05 9.06 15.01
C ALA A 41 0.39 9.32 16.38
N ARG A 42 -0.39 8.33 16.85
CA ARG A 42 -1.05 8.38 18.17
C ARG A 42 -0.04 8.44 19.30
N MET A 43 1.02 7.61 19.25
CA MET A 43 2.09 7.63 20.23
C MET A 43 2.77 9.01 20.29
N THR A 44 3.14 9.58 19.15
CA THR A 44 3.79 10.90 19.05
C THR A 44 2.94 11.99 19.73
N VAL A 45 1.63 12.01 19.50
CA VAL A 45 0.71 12.96 20.16
C VAL A 45 0.61 12.69 21.66
N SER A 46 0.50 11.42 22.07
CA SER A 46 0.41 11.07 23.50
C SER A 46 1.69 11.41 24.28
N CYS A 47 2.84 11.49 23.62
CA CYS A 47 4.10 12.01 24.17
C CYS A 47 4.12 13.55 24.30
N GLY A 48 3.07 14.25 23.89
CA GLY A 48 2.91 15.71 24.01
C GLY A 48 3.31 16.51 22.76
N ASN A 49 3.57 15.87 21.62
CA ASN A 49 3.94 16.56 20.38
C ASN A 49 2.71 17.07 19.61
N SER A 50 2.94 18.05 18.74
CA SER A 50 1.92 18.59 17.83
C SER A 50 1.63 17.67 16.63
N LEU A 51 0.54 17.95 15.92
CA LEU A 51 0.08 17.13 14.80
C LEU A 51 1.11 17.01 13.67
N ASN A 52 1.85 18.07 13.34
CA ASN A 52 2.88 17.99 12.29
C ASN A 52 4.01 17.01 12.63
N HIS A 53 4.38 16.87 13.91
CA HIS A 53 5.33 15.84 14.34
C HIS A 53 4.73 14.45 14.20
N ALA A 54 3.44 14.27 14.54
CA ALA A 54 2.75 13.00 14.36
C ALA A 54 2.70 12.59 12.88
N MET A 55 2.42 13.54 11.99
CA MET A 55 2.47 13.33 10.54
C MET A 55 3.86 12.88 10.09
N ALA A 56 4.91 13.59 10.50
CA ALA A 56 6.29 13.26 10.13
C ALA A 56 6.70 11.86 10.64
N SER A 57 6.41 11.54 11.91
CA SER A 57 6.69 10.22 12.48
C SER A 57 5.97 9.10 11.73
N ALA A 58 4.69 9.30 11.41
CA ALA A 58 3.88 8.30 10.74
C ALA A 58 4.28 8.09 9.28
N VAL A 59 4.56 9.17 8.54
CA VAL A 59 5.05 9.07 7.15
C VAL A 59 6.43 8.41 7.11
N ASN A 60 7.32 8.66 8.08
CA ASN A 60 8.61 7.97 8.17
C ASN A 60 8.48 6.45 8.44
N MET A 61 7.35 6.00 8.97
CA MET A 61 7.08 4.56 9.11
C MET A 61 6.60 3.91 7.80
N LEU A 62 6.24 4.70 6.79
CA LEU A 62 5.83 4.19 5.50
C LEU A 62 7.07 3.90 4.64
N GLY A 63 7.40 2.63 4.49
CA GLY A 63 8.57 2.13 3.78
C GLY A 63 8.34 0.74 3.18
N ASP A 64 9.40 0.06 2.77
CA ASP A 64 9.31 -1.15 1.94
C ASP A 64 8.43 -2.26 2.51
N VAL A 65 8.41 -2.43 3.83
CA VAL A 65 7.61 -3.45 4.52
C VAL A 65 6.19 -2.96 4.82
N HIS A 66 6.02 -1.67 5.14
CA HIS A 66 4.74 -1.08 5.52
C HIS A 66 4.42 0.11 4.62
N GLY A 67 3.57 -0.06 3.62
CA GLY A 67 3.19 0.99 2.66
C GLY A 67 4.00 1.02 1.36
N GLY A 68 5.07 0.22 1.25
CA GLY A 68 5.87 0.09 0.03
C GLY A 68 5.36 -0.96 -0.97
N ALA A 69 4.40 -1.80 -0.58
CA ALA A 69 3.94 -2.92 -1.42
C ALA A 69 3.27 -2.45 -2.73
N GLY A 70 2.64 -1.26 -2.76
CA GLY A 70 2.02 -0.73 -3.97
C GLY A 70 3.03 -0.37 -5.06
N GLU A 71 4.15 0.25 -4.68
CA GLU A 71 5.26 0.53 -5.61
C GLU A 71 5.87 -0.75 -6.15
N GLN A 72 6.22 -1.68 -5.26
CA GLN A 72 6.82 -2.97 -5.67
C GLN A 72 5.88 -3.80 -6.56
N CYS A 73 4.56 -3.73 -6.30
CA CYS A 73 3.56 -4.38 -7.14
C CYS A 73 3.51 -3.73 -8.53
N LEU A 74 3.53 -2.39 -8.60
CA LEU A 74 3.54 -1.68 -9.87
C LEU A 74 4.81 -1.92 -10.67
N GLU A 75 5.99 -1.96 -10.03
CA GLU A 75 7.25 -2.36 -10.68
C GLU A 75 7.15 -3.75 -11.31
N MET A 76 6.59 -4.71 -10.58
CA MET A 76 6.35 -6.06 -11.10
C MET A 76 5.39 -6.05 -12.29
N ILE A 77 4.27 -5.32 -12.20
CA ILE A 77 3.31 -5.23 -13.31
C ILE A 77 3.96 -4.58 -14.54
N GLN A 78 4.78 -3.55 -14.36
CA GLN A 78 5.49 -2.89 -15.46
C GLN A 78 6.47 -3.83 -16.18
N LYS A 79 7.24 -4.63 -15.45
CA LYS A 79 8.11 -5.64 -16.08
C LYS A 79 7.33 -6.67 -16.90
N VAL A 80 6.18 -7.11 -16.40
CA VAL A 80 5.31 -7.99 -17.18
C VAL A 80 4.80 -7.27 -18.43
N GLN A 81 4.41 -6.00 -18.32
CA GLN A 81 4.02 -5.19 -19.48
C GLN A 81 5.17 -5.08 -20.51
N GLU A 82 6.40 -4.88 -20.08
CA GLU A 82 7.58 -4.83 -20.96
C GLU A 82 7.78 -6.15 -21.72
N LEU A 83 7.56 -7.31 -21.07
CA LEU A 83 7.61 -8.62 -21.72
C LEU A 83 6.49 -8.78 -22.75
N LEU A 84 5.28 -8.28 -22.46
CA LEU A 84 4.15 -8.28 -23.40
C LEU A 84 4.42 -7.40 -24.61
N ASP A 85 5.02 -6.22 -24.42
CA ASP A 85 5.38 -5.31 -25.50
C ASP A 85 6.44 -5.93 -26.44
N GLN A 86 7.23 -6.89 -25.94
CA GLN A 86 8.18 -7.69 -26.72
C GLN A 86 7.55 -8.91 -27.41
N GLY A 87 6.23 -9.07 -27.33
CA GLY A 87 5.47 -10.18 -27.93
C GLY A 87 5.30 -11.40 -27.03
N GLY A 88 5.58 -11.27 -25.73
CA GLY A 88 5.31 -12.31 -24.74
C GLY A 88 3.82 -12.58 -24.57
N ARG A 89 3.48 -13.78 -24.07
CA ARG A 89 2.09 -14.14 -23.71
C ARG A 89 1.85 -13.87 -22.24
N LEU A 90 0.69 -13.31 -21.91
CA LEU A 90 0.32 -12.88 -20.55
C LEU A 90 0.61 -13.92 -19.47
N GLU A 91 0.13 -15.16 -19.65
CA GLU A 91 0.32 -16.22 -18.65
C GLU A 91 1.80 -16.57 -18.43
N GLU A 92 2.59 -16.62 -19.50
CA GLU A 92 4.03 -16.95 -19.46
C GLU A 92 4.83 -15.82 -18.83
N SER A 93 4.60 -14.57 -19.26
CA SER A 93 5.28 -13.38 -18.74
C SER A 93 4.98 -13.17 -17.25
N VAL A 94 3.74 -13.42 -16.80
CA VAL A 94 3.41 -13.38 -15.37
C VAL A 94 4.11 -14.50 -14.60
N SER A 95 4.11 -15.72 -15.14
CA SER A 95 4.78 -16.86 -14.49
C SER A 95 6.29 -16.61 -14.36
N GLU A 96 6.91 -16.05 -15.39
CA GLU A 96 8.33 -15.68 -15.42
C GLU A 96 8.65 -14.65 -14.33
N GLU A 97 7.91 -13.54 -14.26
CA GLU A 97 8.20 -12.50 -13.27
C GLU A 97 7.89 -12.93 -11.83
N ILE A 98 6.86 -13.77 -11.61
CA ILE A 98 6.61 -14.38 -10.29
C ILE A 98 7.82 -15.23 -9.86
N ALA A 99 8.39 -16.02 -10.78
CA ALA A 99 9.56 -16.84 -10.48
C ALA A 99 10.81 -15.98 -10.20
N ASN A 100 11.06 -14.99 -11.04
CA ASN A 100 12.15 -14.03 -10.89
C ASN A 100 12.09 -13.29 -9.54
N HIS A 101 10.92 -12.78 -9.16
CA HIS A 101 10.72 -12.12 -7.87
C HIS A 101 10.97 -13.05 -6.70
N ARG A 102 10.48 -14.30 -6.77
CA ARG A 102 10.73 -15.29 -5.70
C ARG A 102 12.21 -15.59 -5.50
N GLN A 103 12.98 -15.61 -6.58
CA GLN A 103 14.42 -15.83 -6.53
C GLN A 103 15.19 -14.64 -5.98
N THR A 104 14.77 -13.41 -6.30
CA THR A 104 15.55 -12.19 -6.04
C THR A 104 15.09 -11.37 -4.83
N LYS A 105 13.80 -11.41 -4.50
CA LYS A 105 13.15 -10.59 -3.47
C LYS A 105 12.41 -11.40 -2.40
N GLY A 106 12.10 -12.67 -2.69
CA GLY A 106 11.57 -13.63 -1.73
C GLY A 106 10.14 -14.07 -2.00
N LYS A 107 9.61 -14.91 -1.10
CA LYS A 107 8.40 -15.72 -1.35
C LYS A 107 7.11 -14.91 -1.54
N TYR A 108 7.00 -13.75 -0.88
CA TYR A 108 5.77 -12.96 -0.86
C TYR A 108 5.72 -12.02 -2.07
N ILE A 109 4.61 -12.06 -2.81
CA ILE A 109 4.38 -11.19 -3.96
C ILE A 109 3.70 -9.91 -3.48
N PRO A 110 4.27 -8.73 -3.75
CA PRO A 110 3.71 -7.45 -3.32
C PRO A 110 2.33 -7.20 -3.94
N GLY A 111 1.41 -6.60 -3.18
CA GLY A 111 0.03 -6.36 -3.61
C GLY A 111 -0.93 -7.55 -3.46
N PHE A 112 -0.44 -8.71 -3.00
CA PHE A 112 -1.25 -9.93 -2.86
C PHE A 112 -1.14 -10.54 -1.46
N GLY A 113 -2.30 -10.95 -0.94
CA GLY A 113 -2.48 -11.47 0.40
C GLY A 113 -2.83 -10.38 1.40
N HIS A 114 -3.66 -10.75 2.38
CA HIS A 114 -4.04 -9.87 3.48
C HIS A 114 -4.19 -10.65 4.78
N ARG A 115 -3.86 -10.01 5.90
CA ARG A 115 -3.96 -10.63 7.23
C ARG A 115 -5.42 -10.88 7.64
N PHE A 116 -6.29 -9.92 7.34
CA PHE A 116 -7.69 -9.90 7.80
C PHE A 116 -8.71 -10.19 6.70
N HIS A 117 -8.32 -10.07 5.43
CA HIS A 117 -9.24 -10.16 4.30
C HIS A 117 -8.98 -11.46 3.56
N LYS A 118 -9.86 -12.43 3.81
CA LYS A 118 -9.89 -13.74 3.17
C LYS A 118 -11.35 -14.14 2.95
N PRO A 119 -11.71 -14.70 1.79
CA PRO A 119 -10.84 -14.94 0.63
C PRO A 119 -10.52 -13.68 -0.20
N GLU A 120 -11.18 -12.55 0.07
CA GLU A 120 -11.14 -11.34 -0.76
C GLU A 120 -11.03 -10.06 0.08
N ASP A 121 -10.31 -9.04 -0.41
CA ASP A 121 -10.37 -7.66 0.12
C ASP A 121 -11.57 -6.95 -0.50
N PRO A 122 -12.56 -6.51 0.29
CA PRO A 122 -13.83 -5.99 -0.24
C PRO A 122 -13.67 -4.73 -1.11
N ARG A 123 -12.51 -4.06 -1.04
CA ARG A 123 -12.23 -2.86 -1.85
C ARG A 123 -11.77 -3.22 -3.26
N ALA A 124 -11.01 -4.31 -3.42
CA ALA A 124 -10.37 -4.65 -4.67
C ALA A 124 -11.37 -4.90 -5.82
N PRO A 125 -12.47 -5.67 -5.65
CA PRO A 125 -13.45 -5.91 -6.72
C PRO A 125 -14.08 -4.62 -7.23
N ARG A 126 -14.42 -3.69 -6.34
CA ARG A 126 -15.02 -2.41 -6.74
C ARG A 126 -14.03 -1.56 -7.54
N LEU A 127 -12.77 -1.52 -7.13
CA LEU A 127 -11.71 -0.81 -7.85
C LEU A 127 -11.44 -1.44 -9.23
N MET A 128 -11.36 -2.77 -9.33
CA MET A 128 -11.20 -3.44 -10.62
C MET A 128 -12.40 -3.22 -11.55
N LYS A 129 -13.62 -3.16 -10.99
CA LYS A 129 -14.81 -2.80 -11.78
C LYS A 129 -14.70 -1.39 -12.35
N LEU A 130 -14.21 -0.42 -11.58
CA LEU A 130 -14.00 0.95 -12.06
C LEU A 130 -12.95 1.01 -13.19
N VAL A 131 -11.88 0.22 -13.09
CA VAL A 131 -10.88 0.11 -14.17
C VAL A 131 -11.48 -0.51 -15.42
N SER A 132 -12.27 -1.59 -15.27
CA SER A 132 -12.96 -2.22 -16.40
C SER A 132 -13.98 -1.29 -17.08
N ASP A 133 -14.69 -0.46 -16.30
CA ASP A 133 -15.60 0.55 -16.85
C ASP A 133 -14.85 1.61 -17.64
N ALA A 134 -13.73 2.10 -17.08
CA ALA A 134 -12.86 3.07 -17.75
C ALA A 134 -12.19 2.50 -19.01
N GLU A 135 -11.88 1.20 -19.03
CA GLU A 135 -11.42 0.50 -20.24
C GLU A 135 -12.51 0.46 -21.32
N GLY A 136 -13.74 0.13 -20.95
CA GLY A 136 -14.90 0.12 -21.86
C GLY A 136 -15.16 1.50 -22.49
N GLU A 137 -14.87 2.57 -21.73
CA GLU A 137 -14.94 3.97 -22.17
C GLU A 137 -13.66 4.47 -22.87
N LYS A 138 -12.64 3.61 -23.04
CA LYS A 138 -11.34 3.92 -23.67
C LYS A 138 -10.55 5.02 -22.96
N ILE A 139 -10.73 5.16 -21.65
CA ILE A 139 -9.96 6.08 -20.80
C ILE A 139 -8.61 5.46 -20.45
N VAL A 140 -8.58 4.13 -20.26
CA VAL A 140 -7.38 3.35 -19.98
C VAL A 140 -7.35 2.10 -20.87
N ASN A 141 -6.20 1.43 -20.96
CA ASN A 141 -6.05 0.27 -21.83
C ASN A 141 -6.46 -1.05 -21.16
N GLY A 142 -6.47 -1.12 -19.82
CA GLY A 142 -6.84 -2.32 -19.06
C GLY A 142 -5.74 -3.37 -18.95
N ASN A 143 -4.53 -3.10 -19.47
CA ASN A 143 -3.42 -4.05 -19.47
C ASN A 143 -2.94 -4.36 -18.04
N PHE A 144 -2.79 -3.33 -17.20
CA PHE A 144 -2.32 -3.49 -15.83
C PHE A 144 -3.36 -4.25 -15.01
N MET A 145 -4.66 -4.03 -15.28
CA MET A 145 -5.73 -4.82 -14.68
C MET A 145 -5.61 -6.30 -15.05
N ARG A 146 -5.45 -6.62 -16.35
CA ARG A 146 -5.27 -8.01 -16.80
C ARG A 146 -4.06 -8.68 -16.16
N ILE A 147 -2.92 -7.98 -16.08
CA ILE A 147 -1.71 -8.49 -15.42
C ILE A 147 -1.97 -8.76 -13.94
N GLY A 148 -2.55 -7.79 -13.21
CA GLY A 148 -2.85 -7.94 -11.79
C GLY A 148 -3.80 -9.11 -11.49
N LEU A 149 -4.84 -9.29 -12.30
CA LEU A 149 -5.78 -10.41 -12.18
C LEU A 149 -5.12 -11.75 -12.53
N GLU A 150 -4.23 -11.78 -13.52
CA GLU A 150 -3.50 -13.00 -13.87
C GLU A 150 -2.51 -13.41 -12.77
N ILE A 151 -1.81 -12.44 -12.16
CA ILE A 151 -0.98 -12.70 -10.98
C ILE A 151 -1.86 -13.31 -9.86
N GLN A 152 -3.01 -12.70 -9.58
CA GLN A 152 -3.94 -13.22 -8.57
C GLN A 152 -4.37 -14.67 -8.86
N ARG A 153 -4.70 -14.96 -10.12
CA ARG A 153 -5.13 -16.28 -10.58
C ARG A 153 -4.04 -17.31 -10.34
N GLN A 154 -2.82 -17.06 -10.83
CA GLN A 154 -1.69 -17.99 -10.67
C GLN A 154 -1.33 -18.22 -9.20
N LEU A 155 -1.33 -17.17 -8.38
CA LEU A 155 -1.04 -17.28 -6.95
C LEU A 155 -2.11 -18.05 -6.16
N SER A 156 -3.35 -18.04 -6.66
CA SER A 156 -4.48 -18.75 -6.06
C SER A 156 -4.55 -20.23 -6.43
N GLN A 157 -3.81 -20.68 -7.45
CA GLN A 157 -3.80 -22.09 -7.86
C GLN A 157 -3.38 -23.01 -6.70
N GLY A 158 -4.15 -24.07 -6.48
CA GLY A 158 -3.91 -25.05 -5.42
C GLY A 158 -4.20 -24.55 -3.99
N LYS A 159 -4.82 -23.36 -3.82
CA LYS A 159 -5.18 -22.82 -2.50
C LYS A 159 -6.68 -22.83 -2.30
N SER A 160 -7.15 -23.48 -1.22
CA SER A 160 -8.58 -23.60 -0.89
C SER A 160 -9.31 -22.27 -0.72
N THR A 161 -8.62 -21.22 -0.26
CA THR A 161 -9.20 -19.88 -0.06
C THR A 161 -8.74 -18.84 -1.09
N GLY A 162 -7.91 -19.23 -2.07
CA GLY A 162 -7.24 -18.29 -2.96
C GLY A 162 -6.27 -17.32 -2.27
N ILE A 163 -5.76 -16.34 -3.03
CA ILE A 163 -5.04 -15.17 -2.51
C ILE A 163 -5.78 -13.90 -2.96
N ALA A 164 -6.20 -13.07 -2.00
CA ALA A 164 -6.78 -11.77 -2.27
C ALA A 164 -5.75 -10.81 -2.90
N MET A 165 -6.11 -10.12 -3.98
CA MET A 165 -5.49 -8.83 -4.30
C MET A 165 -5.86 -7.86 -3.17
N ASN A 166 -4.85 -7.29 -2.51
CA ASN A 166 -5.09 -6.32 -1.44
C ASN A 166 -5.20 -4.90 -2.01
N ILE A 167 -5.46 -3.92 -1.14
CA ILE A 167 -5.59 -2.52 -1.58
C ILE A 167 -4.33 -1.98 -2.28
N ASP A 168 -3.14 -2.39 -1.88
CA ASP A 168 -1.89 -1.95 -2.51
C ASP A 168 -1.79 -2.49 -3.94
N GLY A 169 -2.20 -3.74 -4.19
CA GLY A 169 -2.27 -4.31 -5.54
C GLY A 169 -3.34 -3.64 -6.39
N ALA A 170 -4.54 -3.43 -5.84
CA ALA A 170 -5.65 -2.80 -6.58
C ALA A 170 -5.34 -1.35 -6.96
N THR A 171 -4.67 -0.60 -6.07
CA THR A 171 -4.25 0.77 -6.37
C THR A 171 -3.02 0.81 -7.27
N ALA A 172 -2.08 -0.14 -7.18
CA ALA A 172 -0.97 -0.28 -8.13
C ALA A 172 -1.49 -0.44 -9.57
N VAL A 173 -2.52 -1.28 -9.78
CA VAL A 173 -3.19 -1.41 -11.08
C VAL A 173 -3.72 -0.05 -11.56
N ILE A 174 -4.49 0.65 -10.73
CA ILE A 174 -5.05 1.96 -11.11
C ILE A 174 -3.94 2.96 -11.44
N PHE A 175 -2.92 3.08 -10.59
CA PHE A 175 -1.82 4.01 -10.80
C PHE A 175 -1.04 3.70 -12.08
N GLY A 176 -0.86 2.42 -12.41
CA GLY A 176 -0.26 1.96 -13.65
C GLY A 176 -1.10 2.31 -14.89
N GLU A 177 -2.40 2.03 -14.86
CA GLU A 177 -3.33 2.43 -15.94
C GLU A 177 -3.34 3.94 -16.18
N LEU A 178 -3.20 4.73 -15.13
CA LEU A 178 -3.13 6.20 -15.18
C LEU A 178 -1.73 6.74 -15.52
N GLY A 179 -0.74 5.85 -15.76
CA GLY A 179 0.60 6.23 -16.20
C GLY A 179 1.49 6.84 -15.12
N PHE A 180 1.24 6.56 -13.84
CA PHE A 180 2.16 6.97 -12.76
C PHE A 180 3.38 6.04 -12.69
N ALA A 181 4.56 6.62 -12.45
CA ALA A 181 5.77 5.86 -12.17
C ALA A 181 5.65 5.15 -10.80
N PRO A 182 6.29 3.98 -10.59
CA PRO A 182 6.17 3.23 -9.34
C PRO A 182 6.52 4.04 -8.07
N PRO A 183 7.59 4.85 -8.04
CA PRO A 183 7.88 5.68 -6.87
C PRO A 183 6.76 6.67 -6.51
N LEU A 184 5.99 7.12 -7.51
CA LEU A 184 4.85 8.00 -7.27
C LEU A 184 3.66 7.23 -6.69
N ALA A 185 3.51 5.93 -6.96
CA ALA A 185 2.48 5.11 -6.33
C ALA A 185 2.66 5.06 -4.80
N ARG A 186 3.90 4.90 -4.32
CA ARG A 186 4.20 5.01 -2.88
C ARG A 186 3.90 6.42 -2.35
N GLY A 187 4.31 7.46 -3.08
CA GLY A 187 4.01 8.85 -2.72
C GLY A 187 2.51 9.13 -2.59
N LEU A 188 1.70 8.64 -3.52
CA LEU A 188 0.24 8.74 -3.51
C LEU A 188 -0.38 7.95 -2.34
N PHE A 189 0.14 6.76 -2.04
CA PHE A 189 -0.26 6.01 -0.84
C PHE A 189 0.03 6.81 0.45
N CYS A 190 1.23 7.40 0.57
CA CYS A 190 1.58 8.25 1.70
C CYS A 190 0.65 9.46 1.84
N LEU A 191 0.34 10.13 0.71
CA LEU A 191 -0.59 11.25 0.67
C LEU A 191 -2.00 10.83 1.12
N SER A 192 -2.49 9.70 0.63
CA SER A 192 -3.78 9.15 1.03
C SER A 192 -3.82 8.82 2.52
N ARG A 193 -2.85 8.03 2.99
CA ARG A 193 -2.79 7.56 4.38
C ARG A 193 -2.62 8.70 5.38
N SER A 194 -2.06 9.83 4.94
CA SER A 194 -1.93 11.05 5.74
C SER A 194 -3.28 11.55 6.29
N VAL A 195 -4.39 11.33 5.59
CA VAL A 195 -5.71 11.72 6.09
C VAL A 195 -6.10 10.89 7.32
N GLY A 196 -5.93 9.56 7.27
CA GLY A 196 -6.17 8.68 8.42
C GLY A 196 -5.22 8.99 9.58
N ILE A 197 -3.92 9.17 9.28
CA ILE A 197 -2.91 9.56 10.28
C ILE A 197 -3.34 10.82 11.03
N LEU A 198 -3.74 11.88 10.30
CA LEU A 198 -4.17 13.14 10.90
C LEU A 198 -5.42 12.96 11.78
N ALA A 199 -6.40 12.20 11.29
CA ALA A 199 -7.65 11.93 12.02
C ALA A 199 -7.38 11.22 13.35
N HIS A 200 -6.60 10.14 13.33
CA HIS A 200 -6.25 9.37 14.54
C HIS A 200 -5.35 10.15 15.50
N ALA A 201 -4.42 10.96 14.98
CA ALA A 201 -3.60 11.85 15.80
C ALA A 201 -4.46 12.92 16.50
N TRP A 202 -5.43 13.51 15.79
CA TRP A 202 -6.38 14.47 16.34
C TRP A 202 -7.29 13.84 17.39
N GLU A 203 -7.83 12.66 17.12
CA GLU A 203 -8.62 11.90 18.07
C GLU A 203 -7.84 11.63 19.36
N GLN A 204 -6.60 11.15 19.23
CA GLN A 204 -5.72 10.89 20.38
C GLN A 204 -5.42 12.16 21.18
N LYS A 205 -5.26 13.30 20.51
CA LYS A 205 -5.04 14.59 21.18
C LYS A 205 -6.22 14.99 22.05
N ASN A 206 -7.44 14.75 21.57
CA ASN A 206 -8.67 15.13 22.26
C ASN A 206 -9.02 14.17 23.41
N GLN A 207 -8.57 12.92 23.37
CA GLN A 207 -8.72 11.97 24.48
C GLN A 207 -7.96 12.44 25.75
N GLY A 208 -6.93 13.27 25.59
CA GLY A 208 -6.09 13.70 26.70
C GLY A 208 -5.21 12.57 27.25
N GLY A 209 -4.55 12.85 28.37
CA GLY A 209 -3.53 11.95 28.94
C GLY A 209 -2.15 12.14 28.29
N ARG A 210 -1.11 11.80 29.05
CA ARG A 210 0.28 11.81 28.57
C ARG A 210 0.83 10.43 28.73
N ASN A 211 1.30 9.85 27.63
CA ASN A 211 2.05 8.63 27.64
C ASN A 211 3.52 8.95 27.35
N LYS A 212 4.43 8.61 28.27
CA LYS A 212 5.88 8.73 28.10
C LYS A 212 6.57 7.40 27.79
N GLY A 213 5.83 6.29 27.80
CA GLY A 213 6.36 4.94 27.57
C GLY A 213 5.26 3.97 27.12
N PRO A 214 5.44 3.24 26.00
CA PRO A 214 4.38 2.39 25.44
C PRO A 214 4.05 1.17 26.32
N THR A 215 4.87 0.90 27.34
CA THR A 215 4.78 -0.27 28.21
C THR A 215 4.19 0.13 29.57
N PRO A 216 3.15 -0.58 30.07
CA PRO A 216 2.66 -0.38 31.42
C PRO A 216 3.74 -0.65 32.48
N PRO A 217 3.71 0.03 33.64
CA PRO A 217 4.71 -0.15 34.70
C PRO A 217 4.86 -1.60 35.20
N GLU A 218 3.83 -2.41 35.10
CA GLU A 218 3.82 -3.83 35.47
C GLU A 218 4.62 -4.73 34.51
N PHE A 219 4.94 -4.27 33.30
CA PHE A 219 5.77 -4.96 32.33
C PHE A 219 7.19 -4.38 32.31
N LEU A 220 7.91 -4.51 33.43
CA LEU A 220 9.33 -4.12 33.48
C LEU A 220 10.17 -5.11 32.67
N TRP A 221 11.02 -4.57 31.79
CA TRP A 221 12.01 -5.37 31.07
C TRP A 221 13.12 -5.75 32.05
N ASN A 222 13.27 -7.06 32.31
CA ASN A 222 14.43 -7.56 33.03
C ASN A 222 15.58 -7.73 32.03
N TYR A 223 16.68 -7.03 32.26
CA TYR A 223 17.91 -7.28 31.53
C TYR A 223 18.41 -8.70 31.87
N SER A 224 18.35 -9.60 30.88
CA SER A 224 18.78 -11.00 31.03
C SER A 224 20.20 -11.24 30.50
N GLY A 225 20.93 -10.18 30.13
CA GLY A 225 22.31 -10.28 29.71
C GLY A 225 23.25 -10.46 30.89
N LYS A 226 24.54 -10.70 30.62
CA LYS A 226 25.58 -10.76 31.65
C LYS A 226 25.61 -9.43 32.41
N ASN A 227 25.61 -9.51 33.75
CA ASN A 227 25.79 -8.36 34.61
C ASN A 227 27.20 -7.78 34.37
N PRO A 228 27.33 -6.56 33.81
CA PRO A 228 28.62 -5.98 33.47
C PRO A 228 29.47 -5.62 34.70
N LEU A 229 28.90 -5.72 35.91
CA LEU A 229 29.56 -5.41 37.18
C LEU A 229 30.14 -6.64 37.89
N GLU A 230 29.92 -7.86 37.38
CA GLU A 230 30.41 -9.11 38.00
C GLU A 230 31.82 -9.54 37.54
N GLU A 231 32.43 -8.81 36.60
CA GLU A 231 33.79 -9.11 36.09
C GLU A 231 34.89 -8.22 36.72
N GLY A 232 34.62 -7.58 37.88
CA GLY A 232 35.56 -6.70 38.61
C GLY A 232 35.85 -7.13 40.04
#